data_AF-A0A135TG65-F1
#
_entry.id   AF-A0A135TG65-F1
#
_cell.length_a   1.000
_cell.length_b   1.000
_cell.length_c   1.000
_cell.angle_alpha   90.00
_cell.angle_beta   90.00
_cell.angle_gamma   90.00
#
_symmetry.space_group_name_H-M   'P 1'
#
loop_
_entity.id
_entity.type
_entity.pdbx_description
1 polymer ?
#
loop_
_entity_poly.entity_id
_entity_poly.type
_entity_poly.pdbx_seq_one_letter_code
_entity_poly.pdbx_strand_id
1 'polypeptide(L)'
;MKSWVTLILAALVAGSAAKDCAFFYDSTVPNPSMASIPASNAQWYCKNDIGGTMEDKESNISNSATNANFRCGICRGARSSTKNYDIPDKIGNYAIRCGYFAPGKCTAN
;
A
#
# COMPACT_ATOMS: atom_id res chain seq x y z
N MET A 1 -30.86 15.03 -48.35
CA MET A 1 -30.22 15.64 -47.17
C MET A 1 -29.69 14.50 -46.30
N LYS A 2 -28.37 14.27 -46.29
CA LYS A 2 -27.75 13.13 -45.61
C LYS A 2 -27.26 13.64 -44.25
N SER A 3 -27.96 13.29 -43.19
CA SER A 3 -27.62 13.72 -41.82
C SER A 3 -26.50 12.83 -41.30
N TRP A 4 -25.33 13.43 -41.03
CA TRP A 4 -24.19 12.76 -40.44
C TRP A 4 -24.31 12.89 -38.92
N VAL A 5 -24.63 11.78 -38.25
CA VAL A 5 -24.66 11.72 -36.80
C VAL A 5 -23.23 11.54 -36.31
N THR A 6 -22.66 12.62 -35.77
CA THR A 6 -21.37 12.59 -35.06
C THR A 6 -21.55 11.90 -33.72
N LEU A 7 -21.09 10.65 -33.60
CA LEU A 7 -20.99 9.92 -32.33
C LEU A 7 -19.80 10.48 -31.54
N ILE A 8 -20.08 11.31 -30.54
CA ILE A 8 -19.09 11.73 -29.55
C ILE A 8 -18.84 10.53 -28.62
N LEU A 9 -17.67 9.89 -28.77
CA LEU A 9 -17.17 8.92 -27.78
C LEU A 9 -16.87 9.69 -26.48
N ALA A 10 -17.82 9.68 -25.56
CA ALA A 10 -17.56 10.05 -24.17
C ALA A 10 -16.64 8.98 -23.57
N ALA A 11 -15.33 9.24 -23.58
CA ALA A 11 -14.40 8.48 -22.77
C ALA A 11 -14.76 8.71 -21.30
N LEU A 12 -15.46 7.75 -20.68
CA LEU A 12 -15.53 7.70 -19.22
C LEU A 12 -14.09 7.55 -18.74
N VAL A 13 -13.52 8.65 -18.24
CA VAL A 13 -12.39 8.59 -17.34
C VAL A 13 -12.93 7.89 -16.10
N ALA A 14 -12.88 6.55 -16.10
CA ALA A 14 -13.03 5.77 -14.90
C ALA A 14 -11.88 6.23 -14.00
N GLY A 15 -12.17 7.22 -13.15
CA GLY A 15 -11.35 7.52 -12.00
C GLY A 15 -11.37 6.26 -11.17
N SER A 16 -10.44 5.35 -11.43
CA SER A 16 -10.12 4.28 -10.51
C SER A 16 -9.73 5.02 -9.23
N ALA A 17 -10.64 5.04 -8.25
CA ALA A 17 -10.30 5.50 -6.92
C ALA A 17 -8.97 4.86 -6.57
N ALA A 18 -7.94 5.69 -6.38
CA ALA A 18 -6.57 5.18 -6.29
C ALA A 18 -6.56 4.18 -5.12
N LYS A 19 -6.22 2.94 -5.44
CA LYS A 19 -6.24 1.82 -4.50
C LYS A 19 -5.16 2.10 -3.46
N ASP A 20 -5.36 1.69 -2.21
CA ASP A 20 -4.31 1.72 -1.20
C ASP A 20 -3.72 0.31 -1.03
N CYS A 21 -2.50 0.21 -0.53
CA CYS A 21 -1.88 -1.07 -0.17
C CYS A 21 -1.29 -1.02 1.23
N ALA A 22 -1.64 -1.98 2.08
CA ALA A 22 -1.01 -2.15 3.38
C ALA A 22 0.12 -3.20 3.29
N PHE A 23 1.25 -2.87 3.88
CA PHE A 23 2.38 -3.75 4.12
C PHE A 23 2.27 -4.28 5.54
N PHE A 24 2.04 -5.56 5.73
CA PHE A 24 2.03 -6.19 7.05
C PHE A 24 3.36 -6.87 7.29
N TYR A 25 3.98 -6.59 8.44
CA TYR A 25 5.28 -7.13 8.79
C TYR A 25 5.44 -7.27 10.31
N ASP A 26 6.43 -8.07 10.70
CA ASP A 26 6.93 -8.15 12.06
C ASP A 26 8.11 -7.18 12.21
N SER A 27 8.06 -6.28 13.20
CA SER A 27 9.14 -5.33 13.47
C SER A 27 10.28 -5.90 14.31
N THR A 28 10.20 -7.17 14.71
CA THR A 28 11.27 -7.86 15.43
C THR A 28 12.47 -8.02 14.50
N VAL A 29 13.56 -7.33 14.83
CA VAL A 29 14.83 -7.41 14.12
C VAL A 29 15.92 -7.90 15.08
N PRO A 30 16.97 -8.60 14.58
CA PRO A 30 18.05 -9.12 15.43
C PRO A 30 18.84 -8.03 16.18
N ASN A 31 18.87 -6.80 15.65
CA ASN A 31 19.61 -5.69 16.21
C ASN A 31 18.67 -4.47 16.39
N PRO A 32 18.56 -3.90 17.60
CA PRO A 32 17.73 -2.71 17.86
C PRO A 32 18.03 -1.51 16.96
N SER A 33 19.29 -1.34 16.52
CA SER A 33 19.68 -0.28 15.58
C SER A 33 19.06 -0.43 14.19
N MET A 34 18.46 -1.59 13.90
CA MET A 34 17.78 -1.90 12.63
C MET A 34 16.26 -1.80 12.73
N ALA A 35 15.70 -1.37 13.87
CA ALA A 35 14.26 -1.40 14.12
C ALA A 35 13.43 -0.53 13.15
N SER A 36 14.05 0.49 12.53
CA SER A 36 13.41 1.33 11.51
C SER A 36 13.43 0.72 10.11
N ILE A 37 14.29 -0.27 9.84
CA ILE A 37 14.48 -0.82 8.49
C ILE A 37 13.18 -1.40 7.92
N PRO A 38 12.36 -2.17 8.68
CA PRO A 38 11.14 -2.71 8.13
C PRO A 38 10.18 -1.65 7.56
N ALA A 39 10.00 -0.54 8.28
CA ALA A 39 9.17 0.57 7.86
C ALA A 39 9.80 1.33 6.67
N SER A 40 11.11 1.59 6.70
CA SER A 40 11.82 2.23 5.57
C SER A 40 11.77 1.40 4.28
N ASN A 41 11.86 0.08 4.38
CA ASN A 41 11.70 -0.83 3.24
C ASN A 41 10.27 -0.76 2.69
N ALA A 42 9.25 -0.77 3.56
CA ALA A 42 7.85 -0.63 3.13
C ALA A 42 7.61 0.69 2.38
N GLN A 43 8.21 1.80 2.84
CA GLN A 43 8.17 3.09 2.12
C GLN A 43 8.88 3.00 0.76
N TRP A 44 10.03 2.33 0.70
CA TRP A 44 10.77 2.15 -0.54
C TRP A 44 9.97 1.33 -1.57
N TYR A 45 9.39 0.20 -1.17
CA TYR A 45 8.56 -0.63 -2.05
C TYR A 45 7.28 0.11 -2.49
N CYS A 46 6.65 0.85 -1.57
CA CYS A 46 5.49 1.67 -1.91
C CYS A 46 5.81 2.64 -3.06
N LYS A 47 6.94 3.33 -2.98
CA LYS A 47 7.35 4.33 -3.99
C LYS A 47 7.82 3.69 -5.30
N ASN A 48 8.66 2.66 -5.23
CA ASN A 48 9.39 2.17 -6.40
C ASN A 48 8.69 1.01 -7.12
N ASP A 49 7.95 0.18 -6.41
CA ASP A 49 7.27 -1.00 -6.98
C ASP A 49 5.76 -0.75 -7.18
N ILE A 50 5.09 -0.34 -6.10
CA ILE A 50 3.63 -0.12 -6.10
C ILE A 50 3.25 1.20 -6.79
N GLY A 51 4.16 2.19 -6.79
CA GLY A 51 3.96 3.50 -7.40
C GLY A 51 3.06 4.44 -6.60
N GLY A 52 2.89 4.19 -5.30
CA GLY A 52 2.16 5.05 -4.37
C GLY A 52 3.09 5.90 -3.49
N THR A 53 2.54 6.47 -2.43
CA THR A 53 3.29 7.22 -1.41
C THR A 53 2.92 6.75 -0.01
N MET A 54 3.90 6.61 0.88
CA MET A 54 3.70 6.23 2.28
C MET A 54 4.32 7.30 3.17
N GLU A 55 3.48 8.04 3.89
CA GLU A 55 3.93 9.05 4.85
C GLU A 55 4.52 8.39 6.10
N ASP A 56 5.42 9.08 6.81
CA ASP A 56 6.08 8.52 8.02
C ASP A 56 5.08 8.14 9.11
N LYS A 57 4.00 8.90 9.27
CA LYS A 57 2.92 8.57 10.23
C LYS A 57 2.15 7.30 9.87
N GLU A 58 2.25 6.86 8.61
CA GLU A 58 1.57 5.67 8.10
C GLU A 58 2.50 4.48 7.92
N SER A 59 3.81 4.62 8.15
CA SER A 59 4.78 3.57 7.84
C SER A 59 4.96 2.51 8.92
N ASN A 60 4.52 2.79 10.16
CA ASN A 60 4.76 1.92 11.33
C ASN A 60 3.58 1.89 12.31
N ILE A 61 2.38 1.64 11.81
CA ILE A 61 1.14 1.58 12.60
C ILE A 61 1.07 0.23 13.35
N SER A 62 0.51 0.23 14.56
CA SER A 62 0.25 -1.02 15.29
C SER A 62 -0.90 -1.81 14.66
N ASN A 63 -0.67 -3.10 14.39
CA ASN A 63 -1.66 -3.97 13.75
C ASN A 63 -2.20 -5.09 14.66
N SER A 64 -1.75 -5.17 15.91
CA SER A 64 -2.24 -6.17 16.85
C SER A 64 -2.38 -5.58 18.24
N ALA A 65 -3.47 -5.95 18.92
CA ALA A 65 -3.73 -5.58 20.31
C ALA A 65 -2.87 -6.40 21.28
N THR A 66 -2.44 -7.60 20.89
CA THR A 66 -1.73 -8.55 21.76
C THR A 66 -0.25 -8.71 21.39
N ASN A 67 0.14 -8.38 20.17
CA ASN A 67 1.52 -8.44 19.72
C ASN A 67 2.00 -7.07 19.23
N ALA A 68 2.80 -6.40 20.07
CA ALA A 68 3.37 -5.10 19.76
C ALA A 68 4.45 -5.12 18.66
N ASN A 69 4.82 -6.29 18.12
CA ASN A 69 5.75 -6.37 17.00
C ASN A 69 5.03 -6.48 15.65
N PHE A 70 3.73 -6.82 15.63
CA PHE A 70 2.99 -6.78 14.38
C PHE A 70 2.62 -5.35 14.03
N ARG A 71 3.20 -4.93 12.92
CA ARG A 71 3.15 -3.57 12.40
C ARG A 71 2.59 -3.59 10.99
N CYS A 72 2.26 -2.39 10.53
CA CYS A 72 1.82 -2.19 9.18
C CYS A 72 2.14 -0.80 8.65
N GLY A 73 2.41 -0.74 7.36
CA GLY A 73 2.62 0.50 6.61
C GLY A 73 1.51 0.70 5.56
N ILE A 74 0.92 1.88 5.44
CA ILE A 74 -0.12 2.17 4.42
C ILE A 74 0.48 2.97 3.26
N CYS A 75 0.46 2.37 2.08
CA CYS A 75 0.83 3.00 0.81
C CYS A 75 -0.41 3.57 0.14
N ARG A 76 -0.46 4.89 0.01
CA ARG A 76 -1.56 5.64 -0.58
C ARG A 76 -1.40 5.77 -2.08
N GLY A 77 -2.51 5.62 -2.79
CA GLY A 77 -2.57 5.86 -4.23
C GLY A 77 -1.71 4.90 -5.04
N ALA A 78 -1.74 3.62 -4.67
CA ALA A 78 -1.15 2.54 -5.43
C ALA A 78 -1.72 2.47 -6.86
N ARG A 79 -0.89 1.97 -7.80
CA ARG A 79 -1.35 1.65 -9.15
C ARG A 79 -2.52 0.67 -9.10
N SER A 80 -3.54 0.91 -9.90
CA SER A 80 -4.77 0.09 -9.92
C SER A 80 -4.51 -1.38 -10.28
N SER A 81 -3.45 -1.67 -11.04
CA SER A 81 -3.03 -3.01 -11.41
C SER A 81 -2.30 -3.76 -10.29
N THR A 82 -1.90 -3.10 -9.21
CA THR A 82 -1.17 -3.73 -8.10
C THR A 82 -2.08 -4.73 -7.38
N LYS A 83 -1.62 -5.98 -7.34
CA LYS A 83 -2.32 -7.11 -6.70
C LYS A 83 -1.77 -7.34 -5.28
N ASN A 84 -2.37 -8.29 -4.58
CA ASN A 84 -1.83 -8.79 -3.33
C ASN A 84 -0.66 -9.73 -3.64
N TYR A 85 0.42 -9.63 -2.88
CA TYR A 85 1.60 -10.49 -3.00
C TYR A 85 2.38 -10.45 -1.69
N ASP A 86 3.34 -11.36 -1.55
CA ASP A 86 4.23 -11.42 -0.40
C ASP A 86 5.66 -11.17 -0.88
N ILE A 87 6.43 -10.38 -0.13
CA ILE A 87 7.84 -10.11 -0.40
C ILE A 87 8.66 -10.87 0.65
N PRO A 88 9.40 -11.91 0.24
CA PRO A 88 10.40 -12.50 1.10
C PRO A 88 11.60 -11.54 1.19
N ASP A 89 11.84 -10.96 2.37
CA ASP A 89 12.97 -10.07 2.61
C ASP A 89 13.83 -10.64 3.75
N LYS A 90 15.13 -10.33 3.74
CA LYS A 90 16.07 -10.80 4.75
C LYS A 90 15.81 -10.20 6.13
N ILE A 91 15.18 -9.03 6.20
CA ILE A 91 14.99 -8.27 7.44
C ILE A 91 13.54 -8.36 7.95
N GLY A 92 12.60 -8.81 7.12
CA GLY A 92 11.23 -9.11 7.53
C GLY A 92 10.35 -9.44 6.34
N ASN A 93 9.63 -10.56 6.37
CA ASN A 93 8.68 -10.88 5.31
C ASN A 93 7.52 -9.88 5.33
N TYR A 94 7.17 -9.35 4.16
CA TYR A 94 6.05 -8.44 4.01
C TYR A 94 4.89 -9.16 3.34
N ALA A 95 3.70 -9.04 3.89
CA ALA A 95 2.47 -9.35 3.18
C ALA A 95 1.85 -8.04 2.69
N ILE A 96 1.71 -7.88 1.36
CA ILE A 96 1.07 -6.71 0.77
C ILE A 96 -0.36 -7.06 0.44
N ARG A 97 -1.30 -6.29 1.00
CA ARG A 97 -2.73 -6.41 0.70
C ARG A 97 -3.27 -5.06 0.27
N CYS A 98 -3.82 -5.02 -0.92
CA CYS A 98 -4.31 -3.80 -1.54
C CYS A 98 -5.85 -3.77 -1.50
N GLY A 99 -6.39 -2.61 -1.13
CA GLY A 99 -7.81 -2.37 -0.91
C GLY A 99 -8.02 -0.91 -0.53
N TYR A 100 -9.06 -0.63 0.26
CA TYR A 100 -9.27 0.68 0.85
C TYR A 100 -8.92 0.62 2.34
N PHE A 101 -8.04 1.51 2.81
CA PHE A 101 -7.61 1.54 4.21
C PHE A 101 -7.97 2.88 4.83
N ALA A 102 -8.55 2.90 6.03
CA ALA A 102 -8.77 4.16 6.73
C ALA A 102 -7.43 4.80 7.18
N PRO A 103 -7.33 6.13 7.29
CA PRO A 103 -6.15 6.80 7.83
C PRO A 103 -5.71 6.22 9.17
N GLY A 104 -4.43 5.85 9.29
CA GLY A 104 -3.86 5.31 10.53
C GLY A 104 -4.40 3.94 10.95
N LYS A 105 -5.09 3.20 10.06
CA LYS A 105 -5.65 1.87 10.35
C LYS A 105 -5.31 0.88 9.26
N CYS A 106 -4.86 -0.30 9.68
CA CYS A 106 -4.44 -1.36 8.77
C CYS A 106 -5.51 -2.43 8.54
N THR A 107 -6.72 -2.18 9.02
CA THR A 107 -7.90 -2.94 8.62
C THR A 107 -8.40 -2.37 7.30
N ALA A 108 -8.42 -3.20 6.26
CA ALA A 108 -9.10 -2.86 5.02
C ALA A 108 -10.61 -2.86 5.25
N ASN A 109 -11.33 -1.88 4.70
CA ASN A 109 -12.79 -1.85 4.67
C ASN A 109 -13.33 -2.57 3.43
#